data_AF-L7UBR3-F1
#
_entry.id   AF-L7UBR3-F1
#
_cell.length_a   1.000
_cell.length_b   1.000
_cell.length_c   1.000
_cell.angle_alpha   90.00
_cell.angle_beta   90.00
_cell.angle_gamma   90.00
#
_symmetry.space_group_name_H-M   'P 1'
#
loop_
_entity.id
_entity.type
_entity.pdbx_description
1 polymer ?
#
loop_
_entity_poly.entity_id
_entity_poly.type
_entity_poly.pdbx_seq_one_letter_code
_entity_poly.pdbx_strand_id
1 'polypeptide(L)' 'MRHLEPLLGGFTAKMAIHTAALRALKRPPEQVTPQDLPQLLEGLKPMLNTFIGALHAKVILAEITTSLEKAR' A
#
# COMPACT_ATOMS: atom_id res chain seq x y z
N MET A 1 2.03 -1.61 -7.60
CA MET A 1 1.19 -0.48 -8.08
C MET A 1 -0.11 -0.96 -8.71
N ARG A 2 -0.11 -2.01 -9.55
CA ARG A 2 -1.29 -2.53 -10.26
C ARG A 2 -2.56 -2.74 -9.42
N HIS A 3 -2.47 -3.03 -8.12
CA HIS A 3 -3.65 -3.18 -7.24
C HIS A 3 -4.22 -1.86 -6.72
N LEU A 4 -3.41 -0.80 -6.61
CA LEU A 4 -3.83 0.50 -6.08
C LEU A 4 -4.25 1.48 -7.18
N GLU A 5 -3.65 1.38 -8.37
CA GLU A 5 -3.95 2.28 -9.49
C GLU A 5 -5.43 2.26 -9.91
N PRO A 6 -6.14 1.11 -9.99
CA PRO A 6 -7.57 1.10 -10.30
C PRO A 6 -8.44 1.75 -9.23
N LEU A 7 -7.95 1.85 -8.00
CA LEU A 7 -8.69 2.36 -6.85
C LEU A 7 -8.48 3.87 -6.64
N LEU A 8 -7.26 4.35 -6.91
CA LEU A 8 -6.83 5.70 -6.56
C LEU A 8 -6.45 6.55 -7.79
N GLY A 9 -6.23 5.92 -8.94
CA GLY A 9 -5.54 6.52 -10.10
C GLY A 9 -4.02 6.44 -9.98
N GLY A 10 -3.33 6.49 -11.12
CA GLY A 10 -1.87 6.26 -11.21
C GLY A 10 -1.03 7.19 -10.33
N PHE A 11 -1.28 8.50 -10.42
CA PHE A 11 -0.55 9.50 -9.64
C PHE A 11 -0.78 9.33 -8.13
N THR A 12 -2.04 9.20 -7.71
CA THR A 12 -2.40 9.05 -6.29
C THR A 12 -1.86 7.75 -5.71
N ALA A 13 -1.93 6.65 -6.45
CA ALA A 13 -1.37 5.36 -6.03
C ALA A 13 0.14 5.45 -5.80
N LYS A 14 0.87 6.12 -6.71
CA LYS A 14 2.30 6.40 -6.52
C LYS A 14 2.52 7.25 -5.27
N MET A 15 1.77 8.33 -5.10
CA MET A 15 1.93 9.21 -3.93
C MET A 15 1.58 8.54 -2.60
N ALA A 16 0.61 7.62 -2.60
CA ALA A 16 0.25 6.83 -1.45
C ALA A 16 1.43 5.98 -0.98
N ILE A 17 2.10 5.29 -1.90
CA ILE A 17 3.28 4.46 -1.60
C ILE A 17 4.44 5.33 -1.11
N HIS A 18 4.75 6.44 -1.79
CA HIS A 18 5.80 7.36 -1.33
C HIS A 18 5.50 7.86 0.10
N THR A 19 4.27 8.26 0.36
CA THR A 19 3.84 8.78 1.66
C THR A 19 3.91 7.69 2.74
N ALA A 20 3.45 6.48 2.45
CA ALA A 20 3.50 5.36 3.37
C ALA A 20 4.93 4.93 3.67
N ALA A 21 5.82 4.87 2.67
CA ALA A 21 7.23 4.54 2.86
C ALA A 21 7.92 5.57 3.76
N LEU A 22 7.73 6.86 3.48
CA LEU A 22 8.32 7.93 4.29
C LEU A 22 7.77 7.96 5.72
N ARG A 23 6.47 7.75 5.91
CA ARG A 23 5.83 7.80 7.24
C ARG A 23 6.07 6.55 8.07
N ALA A 24 5.90 5.37 7.48
CA ALA A 24 5.95 4.10 8.20
C ALA A 24 7.37 3.53 8.29
N LEU A 25 8.17 3.67 7.23
CA LEU A 25 9.50 3.06 7.13
C LEU A 25 10.64 4.08 7.29
N LYS A 26 10.33 5.40 7.27
CA LYS A 26 11.31 6.49 7.31
C LYS A 26 12.37 6.40 6.20
N ARG A 27 11.98 5.83 5.06
CA ARG A 27 12.84 5.57 3.91
C ARG A 27 12.09 5.88 2.61
N PRO A 28 12.81 6.27 1.55
CA PRO A 28 12.20 6.47 0.24
C PRO A 28 11.78 5.11 -0.37
N PRO A 29 10.76 5.07 -1.24
CA PRO A 29 10.20 3.81 -1.76
C PRO A 29 11.20 2.96 -2.56
N GLU A 30 12.25 3.57 -3.12
CA GLU A 30 13.33 2.88 -3.82
C GLU A 30 14.19 2.00 -2.89
N GLN A 31 14.14 2.25 -1.57
CA GLN A 31 14.86 1.49 -0.54
C GLN A 31 13.96 0.49 0.20
N VAL A 32 12.70 0.34 -0.21
CA VAL A 32 11.74 -0.58 0.40
C VAL A 32 12.03 -1.99 -0.09
N THR A 33 12.21 -2.91 0.86
CA THR A 33 12.45 -4.33 0.58
C THR A 33 11.16 -5.13 0.73
N PRO A 34 11.09 -6.37 0.20
CA PRO A 34 9.93 -7.24 0.41
C PRO A 34 9.60 -7.48 1.89
N GLN A 35 10.59 -7.47 2.77
CA GLN A 35 10.43 -7.64 4.21
C GLN A 35 9.69 -6.46 4.87
N ASP A 36 9.74 -5.28 4.26
CA ASP A 36 9.08 -4.07 4.76
C ASP A 36 7.60 -3.99 4.34
N LEU A 37 7.15 -4.87 3.43
CA LEU A 37 5.79 -4.85 2.85
C LEU A 37 4.68 -4.85 3.91
N PRO A 38 4.71 -5.68 4.98
CA PRO A 38 3.67 -5.63 6.01
C PRO A 38 3.54 -4.25 6.65
N GLN A 39 4.65 -3.61 7.01
CA GLN A 39 4.66 -2.30 7.64
C GLN A 39 4.28 -1.18 6.65
N LEU A 40 4.66 -1.31 5.38
CA LEU A 40 4.22 -0.39 4.33
C LEU A 40 2.69 -0.43 4.15
N LEU A 41 2.10 -1.63 4.13
CA LEU A 41 0.66 -1.84 4.00
C LEU A 41 -0.12 -1.26 5.19
N GLU A 42 0.41 -1.38 6.40
CA GLU A 42 -0.14 -0.68 7.58
C GLU A 42 -0.11 0.84 7.39
N GLY A 43 0.98 1.38 6.84
CA GLY A 43 1.10 2.81 6.53
C GLY A 43 0.10 3.31 5.48
N LEU A 44 -0.41 2.44 4.61
CA LEU A 44 -1.41 2.78 3.60
C LEU A 44 -2.84 2.83 4.16
N LYS A 45 -3.13 2.13 5.28
CA LYS A 45 -4.48 2.02 5.85
C LYS A 45 -5.18 3.36 6.02
N PRO A 46 -4.60 4.41 6.64
CA PRO A 46 -5.31 5.66 6.86
C PRO A 46 -5.77 6.31 5.55
N MET A 47 -4.94 6.24 4.51
CA MET A 47 -5.24 6.83 3.21
C MET A 47 -6.33 6.03 2.50
N LEU A 48 -6.22 4.69 2.49
CA LEU A 48 -7.23 3.82 1.88
C LEU A 48 -8.57 3.93 2.60
N ASN A 49 -8.60 4.02 3.92
CA ASN A 49 -9.82 4.24 4.69
C ASN A 49 -10.54 5.52 4.25
N THR A 50 -9.80 6.59 3.95
CA THR A 50 -10.36 7.86 3.48
C THR A 50 -10.88 7.77 2.05
N PHE A 51 -10.14 7.15 1.13
CA PHE A 51 -10.50 7.17 -0.30
C PHE A 51 -11.54 6.13 -0.69
N ILE A 52 -11.49 4.93 -0.10
CA ILE A 52 -12.33 3.80 -0.51
C ILE A 52 -13.16 3.21 0.63
N GLY A 53 -13.05 3.77 1.84
CA GLY A 53 -13.74 3.30 3.04
C GLY A 53 -13.02 2.13 3.71
N ALA A 54 -13.23 2.01 5.03
CA ALA A 54 -12.50 1.03 5.85
C ALA A 54 -12.78 -0.43 5.48
N LEU A 55 -14.00 -0.76 5.07
CA LEU A 55 -14.38 -2.12 4.67
C LEU A 55 -13.62 -2.56 3.41
N HIS A 56 -13.65 -1.75 2.35
CA HIS A 56 -12.93 -2.05 1.11
C HIS A 56 -11.42 -2.01 1.32
N ALA A 57 -10.91 -1.05 2.10
CA ALA A 57 -9.49 -0.97 2.43
C ALA A 57 -8.99 -2.27 3.09
N LYS A 58 -9.77 -2.84 4.02
CA LYS A 58 -9.42 -4.11 4.67
C LYS A 58 -9.33 -5.26 3.66
N VAL A 59 -10.31 -5.37 2.75
CA VAL A 59 -10.34 -6.42 1.73
C VAL A 59 -9.15 -6.31 0.78
N ILE A 60 -8.93 -5.13 0.21
CA ILE A 60 -7.83 -4.89 -0.74
C ILE A 60 -6.46 -5.14 -0.11
N LEU A 61 -6.24 -4.71 1.13
CA LEU A 61 -4.96 -4.95 1.80
C LEU A 61 -4.71 -6.45 2.02
N ALA A 62 -5.75 -7.23 2.34
CA ALA A 62 -5.63 -8.67 2.47
C ALA A 62 -5.34 -9.36 1.12
N GLU A 63 -5.97 -8.91 0.04
CA GLU A 63 -5.71 -9.40 -1.32
C GLU A 63 -4.27 -9.10 -1.77
N ILE A 64 -3.77 -7.89 -1.49
CA ILE A 64 -2.40 -7.49 -1.79
C ILE A 64 -1.42 -8.38 -1.02
N THR A 65 -1.61 -8.56 0.29
CA THR A 65 -0.75 -9.45 1.11
C THR A 65 -0.74 -10.87 0.54
N THR A 66 -1.92 -11.44 0.27
CA THR A 66 -2.06 -12.80 -0.28
C THR A 66 -1.38 -12.94 -1.65
N SER A 67 -1.50 -11.91 -2.50
CA SER A 67 -0.88 -11.91 -3.83
C SER A 67 0.64 -11.84 -3.76
N LEU A 68 1.18 -11.10 -2.77
CA LEU A 68 2.62 -10.97 -2.54
C LEU A 68 3.23 -12.27 -1.97
N GLU A 69 2.51 -12.96 -1.08
CA GLU A 69 2.94 -14.27 -0.56
C GLU A 69 3.04 -15.33 -1.66
N LYS A 70 2.11 -15.33 -2.62
CA LYS A 70 2.09 -16.27 -3.75
C LYS A 70 3.16 -16.00 -4.80
N ALA A 71 3.72 -14.79 -4.83
CA ALA A 71 4.74 -14.39 -5.78
C ALA A 71 6.19 -14.65 -5.30
N ARG A 72 6.34 -15.23 -4.10
CA ARG A 72 7.61 -15.58 -3.46
C ARG A 72 7.95 -17.05 -3.71
#